data_AF-A3KMU3-F1
#
_entry.id   AF-A3KMU3-F1
#
_cell.length_a   1.000
_cell.length_b   1.000
_cell.length_c   1.000
_cell.angle_alpha   90.00
_cell.angle_beta   90.00
_cell.angle_gamma   90.00
#
_symmetry.space_group_name_H-M   'P 1'
#
loop_
_entity.id
_entity.type
_entity.pdbx_description
1 polymer ?
#
loop_
_entity_poly.entity_id
_entity_poly.type
_entity_poly.pdbx_seq_one_letter_code
_entity_poly.pdbx_strand_id
1 'polypeptide(L)'
;QSQIQHIEAAFDQEAAAVLMARLGVYRAESEEGPDVLRWLDRQLIRLCQKFGQYNKDDTSSFRLSDSFSLYPQFMFHLRRSPFLQVFNNSPDESSYYRHHFARQDLTQSLIMIQPILYSYSFYGPPEPVLLDSSSILADRILLMDTFFQIVIYLGETVAQWRNAGYHDMPEYENFKQLLQAPLDDAQEILQNRFPMPRYINTEHGGSQARFLLSKVNPSQTHNNLYNWGQESGAPILTDDVSLQVFMDHLKKLAVSTAS
;
A
#
# COMPACT_ATOMS: atom_id res chain seq x y z
N GLN A 1 17.08 -1.98 32.01
CA GLN A 1 15.68 -2.18 31.57
C GLN A 1 14.96 -0.87 31.28
N SER A 2 15.00 0.14 32.16
CA SER A 2 14.36 1.45 31.92
C SER A 2 14.81 2.15 30.62
N GLN A 3 16.12 2.14 30.32
CA GLN A 3 16.63 2.80 29.11
C GLN A 3 16.11 2.19 27.79
N ILE A 4 15.92 0.87 27.74
CA ILE A 4 15.40 0.19 26.54
C ILE A 4 13.93 0.57 26.32
N GLN A 5 13.13 0.61 27.39
CA GLN A 5 11.74 1.03 27.32
C GLN A 5 11.59 2.49 26.86
N HIS A 6 12.47 3.39 27.31
CA HIS A 6 12.48 4.77 26.81
C HIS A 6 12.88 4.86 25.33
N ILE A 7 13.82 4.02 24.86
CA ILE A 7 14.21 3.96 23.44
C ILE A 7 13.05 3.42 22.59
N GLU A 8 12.37 2.37 23.05
CA GLU A 8 11.19 1.80 22.38
C GLU A 8 10.07 2.83 22.23
N ALA A 9 9.75 3.55 23.30
CA ALA A 9 8.69 4.56 23.30
C ALA A 9 9.02 5.77 22.42
N ALA A 10 10.31 6.06 22.18
CA ALA A 10 10.76 7.15 21.32
C ALA A 10 10.95 6.74 19.85
N PHE A 11 10.64 5.50 19.49
CA PHE A 11 10.80 5.03 18.11
C PHE A 11 9.69 5.58 17.22
N ASP A 12 10.10 6.28 16.17
CA ASP A 12 9.23 6.76 15.10
C ASP A 12 9.32 5.80 13.92
N GLN A 13 8.32 4.92 13.79
CA GLN A 13 8.27 3.92 12.71
C GLN A 13 8.14 4.51 11.31
N GLU A 14 7.49 5.67 11.17
CA GLU A 14 7.32 6.34 9.89
C GLU A 14 8.66 6.89 9.40
N ALA A 15 9.34 7.66 10.25
CA ALA A 15 10.65 8.20 9.96
C ALA A 15 11.68 7.08 9.72
N ALA A 16 11.66 6.04 10.55
CA ALA A 16 12.52 4.87 10.38
C ALA A 16 12.28 4.18 9.04
N ALA A 17 11.02 3.98 8.63
CA ALA A 17 10.69 3.36 7.35
C ALA A 17 11.23 4.16 6.17
N VAL A 18 11.07 5.49 6.17
CA VAL A 18 11.59 6.36 5.11
C VAL A 18 13.13 6.36 5.08
N LEU A 19 13.79 6.43 6.23
CA LEU A 19 15.27 6.37 6.28
C LEU A 19 15.80 5.02 5.79
N MET A 20 15.15 3.92 6.15
CA MET A 20 15.51 2.58 5.71
C MET A 20 15.25 2.39 4.22
N ALA A 21 14.17 2.95 3.69
CA ALA A 21 13.90 3.00 2.26
C ALA A 21 14.98 3.80 1.51
N ARG A 22 15.43 4.95 2.03
CA ARG A 22 16.51 5.73 1.41
C ARG A 22 17.83 4.96 1.37
N LEU A 23 18.17 4.26 2.45
CA LEU A 23 19.33 3.36 2.48
C LEU A 23 19.18 2.22 1.47
N GLY A 24 17.99 1.62 1.35
CA GLY A 24 17.70 0.59 0.36
C GLY A 24 17.87 1.10 -1.08
N VAL A 25 17.33 2.29 -1.38
CA VAL A 25 17.47 2.94 -2.70
C VAL A 25 18.94 3.21 -3.01
N TYR A 26 19.69 3.78 -2.07
CA TYR A 26 21.12 4.05 -2.24
C TYR A 26 21.93 2.76 -2.49
N ARG A 27 21.64 1.69 -1.73
CA ARG A 27 22.26 0.38 -1.96
C ARG A 27 21.95 -0.16 -3.35
N ALA A 28 20.71 -0.03 -3.80
CA ALA A 28 20.25 -0.49 -5.11
C ALA A 28 20.85 0.28 -6.31
N GLU A 29 21.72 1.28 -6.09
CA GLU A 29 22.54 1.88 -7.13
C GLU A 29 23.82 1.08 -7.43
N SER A 30 24.30 0.28 -6.47
CA SER A 30 25.57 -0.46 -6.56
C SER A 30 25.44 -1.97 -6.33
N GLU A 31 24.46 -2.39 -5.54
CA GLU A 31 24.17 -3.79 -5.20
C GLU A 31 23.02 -4.32 -6.09
N GLU A 32 23.00 -5.64 -6.33
CA GLU A 32 21.88 -6.26 -7.06
C GLU A 32 20.59 -6.26 -6.22
N GLY A 33 19.44 -6.07 -6.87
CA GLY A 33 18.13 -6.00 -6.22
C GLY A 33 17.85 -7.10 -5.18
N PRO A 34 18.07 -8.39 -5.48
CA PRO A 34 17.85 -9.48 -4.52
C PRO A 34 18.67 -9.35 -3.22
N ASP A 35 19.88 -8.81 -3.29
CA ASP A 35 20.73 -8.65 -2.11
C ASP A 35 20.27 -7.49 -1.23
N VAL A 36 19.81 -6.40 -1.83
CA VAL A 36 19.18 -5.28 -1.10
C VAL A 36 17.92 -5.75 -0.38
N LEU A 37 17.10 -6.59 -1.01
CA LEU A 37 15.90 -7.15 -0.38
C LEU A 37 16.24 -8.08 0.79
N ARG A 38 17.23 -8.96 0.63
CA ARG A 38 17.73 -9.81 1.73
C ARG A 38 18.28 -8.97 2.88
N TRP A 39 18.98 -7.88 2.58
CA TRP A 39 19.45 -6.94 3.60
C TRP A 39 18.28 -6.33 4.36
N LEU A 40 17.26 -5.84 3.66
CA LEU A 40 16.07 -5.24 4.26
C LEU A 40 15.33 -6.24 5.16
N ASP A 41 15.07 -7.45 4.64
CA ASP A 41 14.41 -8.54 5.38
C ASP A 41 15.20 -8.90 6.66
N ARG A 42 16.54 -8.97 6.58
CA ARG A 42 17.40 -9.21 7.75
C ARG A 42 17.32 -8.09 8.80
N GLN A 43 17.26 -6.82 8.38
CA GLN A 43 17.11 -5.71 9.34
C GLN A 43 15.75 -5.75 10.01
N LEU A 44 14.68 -6.04 9.26
CA LEU A 44 13.34 -6.20 9.81
C LEU A 44 13.26 -7.34 10.83
N ILE A 45 13.81 -8.52 10.50
CA ILE A 45 13.83 -9.67 11.42
C ILE A 45 14.58 -9.31 12.71
N ARG A 46 15.75 -8.66 12.60
CA ARG A 46 16.53 -8.25 13.79
C ARG A 46 15.78 -7.24 14.67
N LEU A 47 15.06 -6.31 14.06
CA LEU A 47 14.21 -5.35 14.78
C LEU A 47 13.09 -6.09 15.52
N CYS A 48 12.39 -7.01 14.86
CA CYS A 48 11.34 -7.82 15.45
C CYS A 48 11.85 -8.77 16.55
N GLN A 49 13.05 -9.34 16.40
CA GLN A 49 13.69 -10.17 17.44
C GLN A 49 14.08 -9.36 18.67
N LYS A 50 14.48 -8.09 18.47
CA LYS A 50 14.96 -7.24 19.57
C LYS A 50 13.86 -6.56 20.35
N PHE A 51 12.80 -6.12 19.67
CA PHE A 51 11.74 -5.29 20.24
C PHE A 51 10.35 -5.98 20.24
N GLY A 52 10.23 -7.14 19.60
CA GLY A 52 9.02 -7.94 19.66
C GLY A 52 8.91 -8.71 20.97
N GLN A 53 7.68 -8.91 21.42
CA GLN A 53 7.34 -9.75 22.56
C GLN A 53 6.88 -11.11 22.04
N TYR A 54 7.54 -12.17 22.49
CA TYR A 54 7.20 -13.54 22.08
C TYR A 54 7.78 -14.57 23.03
N ASN A 55 7.16 -15.74 23.03
CA ASN A 55 7.74 -16.97 23.56
C ASN A 55 8.56 -17.62 22.46
N LYS A 56 9.73 -18.14 22.84
CA LYS A 56 10.64 -18.81 21.90
C LYS A 56 9.92 -19.98 21.21
N ASP A 57 10.09 -20.07 19.89
CA ASP A 57 9.51 -21.11 19.05
C ASP A 57 7.96 -21.16 19.01
N ASP A 58 7.27 -20.14 19.55
CA ASP A 58 5.80 -19.99 19.48
C ASP A 58 5.40 -18.76 18.67
N THR A 59 5.07 -19.00 17.40
CA THR A 59 4.67 -17.94 16.44
C THR A 59 3.41 -17.17 16.84
N SER A 60 2.49 -17.79 17.59
CA SER A 60 1.19 -17.20 17.94
C SER A 60 1.32 -16.12 19.02
N SER A 61 2.36 -16.25 19.85
CA SER A 61 2.70 -15.32 20.93
C SER A 61 3.29 -13.99 20.45
N PHE A 62 3.74 -13.91 19.18
CA PHE A 62 4.42 -12.72 18.69
C PHE A 62 3.50 -11.49 18.68
N ARG A 63 3.97 -10.43 19.32
CA ARG A 63 3.33 -9.11 19.41
C ARG A 63 4.36 -8.00 19.21
N LEU A 64 3.94 -6.92 18.56
CA LEU A 64 4.65 -5.66 18.50
C LEU A 64 3.80 -4.61 19.23
N SER A 65 4.45 -3.64 19.87
CA SER A 65 3.76 -2.47 20.42
C SER A 65 3.32 -1.53 19.29
N ASP A 66 2.43 -0.59 19.61
CA ASP A 66 1.88 0.36 18.65
C ASP A 66 2.95 1.20 17.95
N SER A 67 4.05 1.49 18.64
CA SER A 67 5.21 2.21 18.08
C SER A 67 5.90 1.46 16.93
N PHE A 68 5.71 0.14 16.81
CA PHE A 68 6.38 -0.70 15.80
C PHE A 68 5.40 -1.45 14.88
N SER A 69 4.09 -1.40 15.14
CA SER A 69 3.11 -2.28 14.50
C SER A 69 2.96 -2.06 12.99
N LEU A 70 3.17 -0.84 12.50
CA LEU A 70 3.11 -0.49 11.07
C LEU A 70 4.44 -0.71 10.35
N TYR A 71 5.56 -0.76 11.07
CA TYR A 71 6.88 -0.90 10.46
C TYR A 71 7.01 -2.12 9.53
N PRO A 72 6.58 -3.34 9.90
CA PRO A 72 6.56 -4.48 8.98
C PRO A 72 5.72 -4.25 7.73
N GLN A 73 4.59 -3.54 7.85
CA GLN A 73 3.73 -3.21 6.71
C GLN A 73 4.44 -2.27 5.74
N PHE A 74 5.12 -1.23 6.23
CA PHE A 74 5.95 -0.37 5.37
C PHE A 74 7.04 -1.16 4.65
N MET A 75 7.72 -2.08 5.33
CA MET A 75 8.74 -2.92 4.70
C MET A 75 8.15 -3.85 3.63
N PHE A 76 6.93 -4.36 3.84
CA PHE A 76 6.20 -5.17 2.87
C PHE A 76 5.84 -4.41 1.59
N HIS A 77 5.43 -3.15 1.70
CA HIS A 77 5.18 -2.33 0.51
C HIS A 77 6.49 -1.87 -0.15
N LEU A 78 7.48 -1.46 0.64
CA LEU A 78 8.80 -1.04 0.14
C LEU A 78 9.48 -2.12 -0.70
N ARG A 79 9.51 -3.38 -0.24
CA ARG A 79 10.16 -4.49 -0.95
C ARG A 79 9.53 -4.84 -2.30
N ARG A 80 8.28 -4.42 -2.52
CA ARG A 80 7.52 -4.62 -3.78
C ARG A 80 7.40 -3.33 -4.60
N SER A 81 7.91 -2.22 -4.07
CA SER A 81 7.85 -0.91 -4.72
C SER A 81 8.79 -0.84 -5.93
N PRO A 82 8.51 0.05 -6.90
CA PRO A 82 9.38 0.26 -8.06
C PRO A 82 10.77 0.80 -7.70
N PHE A 83 10.98 1.22 -6.44
CA PHE A 83 12.29 1.65 -5.95
C PHE A 83 13.30 0.49 -5.91
N LEU A 84 12.84 -0.70 -5.50
CA LEU A 84 13.67 -1.89 -5.31
C LEU A 84 13.38 -2.98 -6.37
N GLN A 85 12.13 -3.08 -6.84
CA GLN A 85 11.72 -4.03 -7.88
C GLN A 85 11.52 -3.31 -9.21
N VAL A 86 12.55 -3.33 -10.05
CA VAL A 86 12.58 -2.57 -11.32
C VAL A 86 11.95 -3.32 -12.50
N PHE A 87 11.46 -4.55 -12.31
CA PHE A 87 10.74 -5.27 -13.36
C PHE A 87 9.52 -4.46 -13.85
N ASN A 88 9.24 -4.50 -15.16
CA ASN A 88 8.23 -3.67 -15.84
C ASN A 88 8.45 -2.14 -15.75
N ASN A 89 9.64 -1.67 -15.34
CA ASN A 89 10.04 -0.28 -15.46
C ASN A 89 11.28 -0.17 -16.34
N SER A 90 11.36 0.91 -17.12
CA SER A 90 12.60 1.28 -17.79
C SER A 90 13.66 1.76 -16.76
N PRO A 91 14.96 1.72 -17.12
CA PRO A 91 16.00 2.31 -16.28
C PRO A 91 15.72 3.78 -15.95
N ASP A 92 15.27 4.57 -16.93
CA ASP A 92 14.96 6.00 -16.76
C ASP A 92 13.79 6.23 -15.81
N GLU A 93 12.70 5.45 -15.90
CA GLU A 93 11.59 5.49 -14.93
C GLU A 93 12.07 5.15 -13.52
N SER A 94 12.92 4.12 -13.38
CA SER A 94 13.48 3.72 -12.09
C SER A 94 14.32 4.87 -11.49
N SER A 95 15.16 5.52 -12.29
CA SER A 95 15.93 6.70 -11.89
C SER A 95 15.03 7.88 -11.51
N TYR A 96 13.96 8.13 -12.26
CA TYR A 96 12.98 9.17 -11.97
C TYR A 96 12.30 8.97 -10.61
N TYR A 97 11.81 7.75 -10.33
CA TYR A 97 11.18 7.44 -9.04
C TYR A 97 12.16 7.61 -7.88
N ARG A 98 13.38 7.08 -8.00
CA ARG A 98 14.42 7.20 -6.97
C ARG A 98 14.84 8.65 -6.73
N HIS A 99 14.97 9.45 -7.81
CA HIS A 99 15.31 10.87 -7.71
C HIS A 99 14.30 11.65 -6.87
N HIS A 100 13.01 11.46 -7.13
CA HIS A 100 11.97 12.16 -6.36
C HIS A 100 11.90 11.65 -4.92
N PHE A 101 11.96 10.34 -4.71
CA PHE A 101 11.92 9.76 -3.36
C PHE A 101 13.03 10.29 -2.44
N ALA A 102 14.25 10.47 -2.97
CA ALA A 102 15.38 10.99 -2.20
C ALA A 102 15.21 12.45 -1.73
N ARG A 103 14.29 13.21 -2.34
CA ARG A 103 14.13 14.66 -2.12
C ARG A 103 12.87 15.07 -1.38
N GLN A 104 11.93 14.14 -1.19
CA GLN A 104 10.64 14.44 -0.57
C GLN A 104 10.70 14.46 0.97
N ASP A 105 9.66 15.02 1.59
CA ASP A 105 9.49 14.98 3.05
C ASP A 105 8.99 13.61 3.55
N LEU A 106 8.73 13.50 4.86
CA LEU A 106 8.23 12.27 5.47
C LEU A 106 6.91 11.84 4.85
N THR A 107 5.92 12.72 4.82
CA THR A 107 4.55 12.42 4.39
C THR A 107 4.51 11.95 2.95
N GLN A 108 5.12 12.69 2.01
CA GLN A 108 5.16 12.31 0.60
C GLN A 108 5.99 11.03 0.37
N SER A 109 7.04 10.80 1.16
CA SER A 109 7.82 9.56 1.10
C SER A 109 7.02 8.35 1.57
N LEU A 110 6.18 8.48 2.60
CA LEU A 110 5.29 7.40 3.03
C LEU A 110 4.27 7.06 1.96
N ILE A 111 3.64 8.06 1.32
CA ILE A 111 2.70 7.85 0.20
C ILE A 111 3.39 7.09 -0.95
N MET A 112 4.65 7.41 -1.22
CA MET A 112 5.45 6.70 -2.22
C MET A 112 5.73 5.23 -1.86
N ILE A 113 5.99 4.93 -0.59
CA ILE A 113 6.25 3.56 -0.11
C ILE A 113 4.95 2.75 -0.08
N GLN A 114 3.92 3.30 0.56
CA GLN A 114 2.61 2.70 0.75
C GLN A 114 1.54 3.69 0.28
N PRO A 115 1.03 3.51 -0.95
CA PRO A 115 -0.05 4.33 -1.48
C PRO A 115 -1.25 4.40 -0.54
N ILE A 116 -1.89 5.57 -0.52
CA ILE A 116 -3.12 5.78 0.25
C ILE A 116 -4.32 5.42 -0.65
N LEU A 117 -5.34 4.82 -0.05
CA LEU A 117 -6.59 4.48 -0.72
C LEU A 117 -7.76 5.06 0.07
N TYR A 118 -8.54 5.93 -0.56
CA TYR A 118 -9.79 6.46 -0.01
C TYR A 118 -10.99 5.79 -0.67
N SER A 119 -12.02 5.54 0.12
CA SER A 119 -13.28 4.95 -0.30
C SER A 119 -14.41 5.97 -0.17
N TYR A 120 -15.16 6.13 -1.25
CA TYR A 120 -16.34 6.99 -1.34
C TYR A 120 -17.56 6.09 -1.54
N SER A 121 -18.58 6.29 -0.71
CA SER A 121 -19.84 5.54 -0.79
C SER A 121 -20.99 6.42 -0.35
N PHE A 122 -22.23 5.95 -0.51
CA PHE A 122 -23.41 6.64 0.01
C PHE A 122 -23.54 6.59 1.54
N TYR A 123 -22.76 5.73 2.21
CA TYR A 123 -22.96 5.41 3.63
C TYR A 123 -22.09 6.23 4.58
N GLY A 124 -21.41 7.27 4.09
CA GLY A 124 -20.59 8.13 4.94
C GLY A 124 -19.66 9.06 4.16
N PRO A 125 -18.89 9.90 4.87
CA PRO A 125 -17.84 10.70 4.27
C PRO A 125 -16.71 9.80 3.72
N PRO A 126 -15.82 10.36 2.88
CA PRO A 126 -14.64 9.63 2.39
C PRO A 126 -13.81 9.09 3.56
N GLU A 127 -13.49 7.80 3.52
CA GLU A 127 -12.74 7.12 4.58
C GLU A 127 -11.47 6.46 4.01
N PRO A 128 -10.35 6.47 4.74
CA PRO A 128 -9.17 5.71 4.37
C PRO A 128 -9.45 4.22 4.54
N VAL A 129 -9.13 3.43 3.52
CA VAL A 129 -9.29 1.97 3.50
C VAL A 129 -7.94 1.27 3.30
N LEU A 130 -7.88 -0.01 3.63
CA LEU A 130 -6.67 -0.80 3.45
C LEU A 130 -6.32 -0.90 1.97
N LEU A 131 -5.03 -0.82 1.64
CA LEU A 131 -4.53 -1.03 0.28
C LEU A 131 -4.55 -2.54 -0.05
N ASP A 132 -5.75 -3.10 -0.18
CA ASP A 132 -6.02 -4.54 -0.23
C ASP A 132 -7.17 -4.85 -1.19
N SER A 133 -7.15 -6.03 -1.83
CA SER A 133 -8.20 -6.47 -2.76
C SER A 133 -9.60 -6.47 -2.15
N SER A 134 -9.73 -6.71 -0.85
CA SER A 134 -11.01 -6.67 -0.13
C SER A 134 -11.66 -5.28 -0.10
N SER A 135 -10.89 -4.21 -0.31
CA SER A 135 -11.42 -2.84 -0.36
C SER A 135 -12.02 -2.49 -1.74
N ILE A 136 -11.84 -3.35 -2.74
CA ILE A 136 -12.36 -3.14 -4.10
C ILE A 136 -13.78 -3.69 -4.16
N LEU A 137 -14.74 -2.86 -3.78
CA LEU A 137 -16.17 -3.16 -3.75
C LEU A 137 -16.91 -2.58 -4.96
N ALA A 138 -18.01 -3.23 -5.36
CA ALA A 138 -18.77 -2.87 -6.57
C ALA A 138 -19.56 -1.56 -6.43
N ASP A 139 -19.98 -1.21 -5.21
CA ASP A 139 -20.83 -0.07 -4.88
C ASP A 139 -20.05 1.16 -4.39
N ARG A 140 -18.72 1.15 -4.52
CA ARG A 140 -17.83 2.22 -4.02
C ARG A 140 -16.98 2.81 -5.14
N ILE A 141 -16.54 4.05 -4.93
CA ILE A 141 -15.49 4.70 -5.73
C ILE A 141 -14.23 4.73 -4.87
N LEU A 142 -13.08 4.46 -5.50
CA LEU A 142 -11.78 4.52 -4.83
C LEU A 142 -10.93 5.64 -5.42
N LEU A 143 -10.26 6.40 -4.56
CA LEU A 143 -9.19 7.34 -4.92
C LEU A 143 -7.87 6.79 -4.36
N MET A 144 -6.99 6.34 -5.25
CA MET A 144 -5.64 5.90 -4.89
C MET A 144 -4.63 6.99 -5.19
N ASP A 145 -3.82 7.32 -4.19
CA ASP A 145 -2.68 8.22 -4.32
C ASP A 145 -1.36 7.46 -4.13
N THR A 146 -0.57 7.40 -5.20
CA THR A 146 0.75 6.75 -5.22
C THR A 146 1.91 7.75 -5.25
N PHE A 147 1.64 9.03 -4.96
CA PHE A 147 2.49 10.18 -5.24
C PHE A 147 2.66 10.48 -6.73
N PHE A 148 3.10 9.51 -7.53
CA PHE A 148 3.37 9.67 -8.96
C PHE A 148 2.11 9.58 -9.84
N GLN A 149 1.08 8.92 -9.34
CA GLN A 149 -0.19 8.71 -10.04
C GLN A 149 -1.35 8.89 -9.07
N ILE A 150 -2.40 9.57 -9.54
CA ILE A 150 -3.70 9.67 -8.89
C ILE A 150 -4.68 8.84 -9.71
N VAL A 151 -5.26 7.80 -9.11
CA VAL A 151 -6.15 6.86 -9.78
C VAL A 151 -7.52 6.91 -9.13
N ILE A 152 -8.54 7.28 -9.91
CA ILE A 152 -9.94 7.12 -9.53
C ILE A 152 -10.46 5.84 -10.18
N TYR A 153 -11.00 4.95 -9.36
CA TYR A 153 -11.57 3.68 -9.78
C TYR A 153 -13.06 3.63 -9.40
N LEU A 154 -13.93 3.44 -10.38
CA LEU A 154 -15.36 3.21 -10.15
C LEU A 154 -15.63 1.70 -10.03
N GLY A 155 -16.27 1.29 -8.93
CA GLY A 155 -16.79 -0.07 -8.76
C GLY A 155 -17.83 -0.42 -9.83
N GLU A 156 -18.07 -1.72 -10.03
CA GLU A 156 -18.94 -2.23 -11.10
C GLU A 156 -20.33 -1.59 -11.12
N THR A 157 -21.01 -1.57 -9.99
CA THR A 157 -22.36 -1.01 -9.84
C THR A 157 -22.36 0.50 -10.11
N VAL A 158 -21.38 1.21 -9.57
CA VAL A 158 -21.22 2.67 -9.77
C VAL A 158 -20.97 2.98 -11.25
N ALA A 159 -20.12 2.20 -11.91
CA ALA A 159 -19.84 2.36 -13.34
C ALA A 159 -21.10 2.12 -14.19
N GLN A 160 -21.89 1.10 -13.85
CA GLN A 160 -23.18 0.83 -14.51
C GLN A 160 -24.16 2.01 -14.34
N TRP A 161 -24.30 2.56 -13.13
CA TRP A 161 -25.16 3.72 -12.87
C TRP A 161 -24.69 4.99 -13.59
N ARG A 162 -23.37 5.20 -13.66
CA ARG A 162 -22.79 6.30 -14.43
C ARG A 162 -23.13 6.17 -15.91
N ASN A 163 -22.93 4.98 -16.48
CA ASN A 163 -23.20 4.69 -17.90
C ASN A 163 -24.70 4.75 -18.23
N ALA A 164 -25.58 4.45 -17.27
CA ALA A 164 -27.02 4.62 -17.40
C ALA A 164 -27.49 6.09 -17.32
N GLY A 165 -26.60 7.04 -17.02
CA GLY A 165 -26.93 8.47 -16.96
C GLY A 165 -27.71 8.90 -15.72
N TYR A 166 -27.70 8.11 -14.63
CA TYR A 166 -28.45 8.47 -13.43
C TYR A 166 -28.00 9.80 -12.82
N HIS A 167 -26.73 10.16 -12.95
CA HIS A 167 -26.17 11.42 -12.44
C HIS A 167 -26.71 12.68 -13.15
N ASP A 168 -27.37 12.54 -14.31
CA ASP A 168 -28.00 13.65 -15.03
C ASP A 168 -29.47 13.87 -14.60
N MET A 169 -30.04 12.91 -13.87
CA MET A 169 -31.43 12.96 -13.43
C MET A 169 -31.55 13.75 -12.11
N PRO A 170 -32.51 14.68 -12.00
CA PRO A 170 -32.67 15.51 -10.80
C PRO A 170 -33.01 14.69 -9.55
N GLU A 171 -33.57 13.49 -9.70
CA GLU A 171 -33.88 12.58 -8.60
C GLU A 171 -32.62 11.97 -7.95
N TYR A 172 -31.49 11.95 -8.65
CA TYR A 172 -30.23 11.30 -8.22
C TYR A 172 -29.08 12.30 -8.06
N GLU A 173 -29.37 13.52 -7.59
CA GLU A 173 -28.35 14.54 -7.31
C GLU A 173 -27.28 14.05 -6.32
N ASN A 174 -27.65 13.16 -5.39
CA ASN A 174 -26.71 12.52 -4.47
C ASN A 174 -25.65 11.67 -5.20
N PHE A 175 -26.03 10.97 -6.28
CA PHE A 175 -25.10 10.18 -7.07
C PHE A 175 -24.14 11.07 -7.86
N LYS A 176 -24.62 12.20 -8.37
CA LYS A 176 -23.77 13.22 -8.99
C LYS A 176 -22.73 13.77 -8.00
N GLN A 177 -23.14 14.07 -6.76
CA GLN A 177 -22.21 14.49 -5.71
C GLN A 177 -21.18 13.40 -5.38
N LEU A 178 -21.60 12.13 -5.31
CA LEU A 178 -20.70 11.00 -5.08
C LEU A 178 -19.63 10.87 -6.18
N LEU A 179 -20.00 11.07 -7.45
CA LEU A 179 -19.04 11.05 -8.57
C LEU A 179 -18.09 12.25 -8.55
N GLN A 180 -18.55 13.41 -8.07
CA GLN A 180 -17.77 14.64 -8.06
C GLN A 180 -16.74 14.68 -6.92
N ALA A 181 -17.09 14.19 -5.72
CA ALA A 181 -16.22 14.23 -4.55
C ALA A 181 -14.76 13.75 -4.78
N PRO A 182 -14.50 12.56 -5.35
CA PRO A 182 -13.13 12.12 -5.60
C PRO A 182 -12.41 12.95 -6.69
N LEU A 183 -13.14 13.63 -7.59
CA LEU A 183 -12.56 14.52 -8.60
C LEU A 183 -12.04 15.81 -7.97
N ASP A 184 -12.80 16.36 -7.02
CA ASP A 184 -12.43 17.57 -6.30
C ASP A 184 -11.19 17.33 -5.43
N ASP A 185 -11.18 16.23 -4.66
CA ASP A 185 -10.03 15.83 -3.84
C ASP A 185 -8.79 15.54 -4.70
N ALA A 186 -8.96 14.88 -5.86
CA ALA A 186 -7.87 14.66 -6.81
C ALA A 186 -7.33 15.98 -7.36
N GLN A 187 -8.18 16.95 -7.69
CA GLN A 187 -7.72 18.26 -8.18
C GLN A 187 -6.87 19.01 -7.15
N GLU A 188 -7.25 18.96 -5.87
CA GLU A 188 -6.47 19.59 -4.80
C GLU A 188 -5.05 19.02 -4.73
N ILE A 189 -4.91 17.70 -4.84
CA ILE A 189 -3.60 17.03 -4.87
C ILE A 189 -2.80 17.43 -6.11
N LEU A 190 -3.44 17.44 -7.29
CA LEU A 190 -2.79 17.76 -8.57
C LEU A 190 -2.26 19.19 -8.63
N GLN A 191 -2.93 20.15 -7.98
CA GLN A 191 -2.51 21.56 -7.97
C GLN A 191 -1.32 21.83 -7.05
N ASN A 192 -1.19 21.07 -5.96
CA ASN A 192 -0.20 21.33 -4.92
C ASN A 192 1.07 20.48 -5.06
N ARG A 193 1.00 19.31 -5.71
CA ARG A 193 2.13 18.37 -5.77
C ARG A 193 3.07 18.66 -6.95
N PHE A 194 4.37 18.62 -6.65
CA PHE A 194 5.43 18.61 -7.65
C PHE A 194 6.25 17.30 -7.60
N PRO A 195 6.47 16.62 -8.74
CA PRO A 195 5.92 16.92 -10.07
C PRO A 195 4.43 16.62 -10.13
N MET A 196 3.73 17.20 -11.13
CA MET A 196 2.31 16.93 -11.33
C MET A 196 2.11 15.42 -11.56
N PRO A 197 1.31 14.74 -10.72
CA PRO A 197 1.04 13.32 -10.89
C PRO A 197 0.30 13.02 -12.19
N ARG A 198 0.49 11.81 -12.72
CA ARG A 198 -0.35 11.31 -13.80
C ARG A 198 -1.76 11.04 -13.25
N TYR A 199 -2.75 11.73 -13.79
CA TYR A 199 -4.16 11.50 -13.46
C TYR A 199 -4.74 10.36 -14.30
N ILE A 200 -5.45 9.44 -13.65
CA ILE A 200 -6.08 8.25 -14.25
C ILE A 200 -7.50 8.14 -13.71
N ASN A 201 -8.47 8.08 -14.61
CA ASN A 201 -9.87 7.78 -14.28
C ASN A 201 -10.26 6.48 -15.01
N THR A 202 -10.65 5.47 -14.24
CA THR A 202 -10.95 4.13 -14.73
C THR A 202 -12.10 3.51 -13.95
N GLU A 203 -12.61 2.40 -14.44
CA GLU A 203 -13.71 1.67 -13.84
C GLU A 203 -13.44 0.17 -13.83
N HIS A 204 -14.34 -0.59 -13.22
CA HIS A 204 -14.34 -2.05 -13.27
C HIS A 204 -14.25 -2.55 -14.71
N GLY A 205 -13.33 -3.50 -14.97
CA GLY A 205 -13.05 -4.01 -16.32
C GLY A 205 -12.22 -3.08 -17.22
N GLY A 206 -11.96 -1.85 -16.81
CA GLY A 206 -11.16 -0.89 -17.57
C GLY A 206 -9.67 -1.27 -17.62
N SER A 207 -9.02 -1.07 -18.78
CA SER A 207 -7.59 -1.44 -18.96
C SER A 207 -6.63 -0.71 -18.02
N GLN A 208 -6.97 0.52 -17.60
CA GLN A 208 -6.17 1.32 -16.67
C GLN A 208 -6.38 0.91 -15.20
N ALA A 209 -7.39 0.08 -14.86
CA ALA A 209 -7.60 -0.43 -13.51
C ALA A 209 -6.41 -1.24 -13.00
N ARG A 210 -5.57 -1.77 -13.89
CA ARG A 210 -4.30 -2.43 -13.57
C ARG A 210 -3.36 -1.57 -12.71
N PHE A 211 -3.43 -0.24 -12.81
CA PHE A 211 -2.63 0.65 -11.97
C PHE A 211 -3.01 0.54 -10.49
N LEU A 212 -4.31 0.36 -10.19
CA LEU A 212 -4.77 0.04 -8.83
C LEU A 212 -4.43 -1.41 -8.46
N LEU A 213 -4.78 -2.38 -9.31
CA LEU A 213 -4.65 -3.81 -9.02
C LEU A 213 -3.20 -4.26 -8.76
N SER A 214 -2.22 -3.61 -9.40
CA SER A 214 -0.79 -3.90 -9.16
C SER A 214 -0.24 -3.36 -7.84
N LYS A 215 -0.97 -2.48 -7.14
CA LYS A 215 -0.54 -1.85 -5.87
C LYS A 215 -1.20 -2.45 -4.64
N VAL A 216 -2.42 -2.96 -4.79
CA VAL A 216 -3.16 -3.58 -3.69
C VAL A 216 -2.54 -4.92 -3.26
N ASN A 217 -2.67 -5.22 -1.97
CA ASN A 217 -2.29 -6.50 -1.40
C ASN A 217 -3.20 -7.62 -1.93
N PRO A 218 -2.64 -8.72 -2.47
CA PRO A 218 -3.42 -9.86 -2.97
C PRO A 218 -3.87 -10.77 -1.82
N SER A 219 -4.76 -10.27 -0.96
CA SER A 219 -5.39 -11.10 0.09
C SER A 219 -6.32 -12.15 -0.51
N GLN A 220 -6.99 -11.81 -1.62
CA GLN A 220 -7.83 -12.69 -2.41
C GLN A 220 -7.15 -12.98 -3.75
N THR A 221 -6.79 -14.23 -3.99
CA THR A 221 -6.16 -14.68 -5.24
C THR A 221 -6.95 -15.83 -5.85
N HIS A 222 -6.68 -16.12 -7.13
CA HIS A 222 -7.24 -17.26 -7.85
C HIS A 222 -6.99 -18.62 -7.15
N ASN A 223 -5.92 -18.73 -6.36
CA ASN A 223 -5.57 -19.95 -5.61
C ASN A 223 -6.43 -20.15 -4.36
N ASN A 224 -6.91 -19.07 -3.73
CA ASN A 224 -7.68 -19.13 -2.48
C ASN A 224 -9.19 -18.86 -2.68
N LEU A 225 -9.61 -18.60 -3.92
CA LEU A 225 -10.98 -18.24 -4.29
C LEU A 225 -12.02 -19.31 -3.91
N TYR A 226 -11.62 -20.57 -3.79
CA TYR A 226 -12.49 -21.68 -3.38
C TYR A 226 -12.60 -21.88 -1.87
N ASN A 227 -11.73 -21.26 -1.06
CA ASN A 227 -11.73 -21.43 0.39
C ASN A 227 -12.49 -20.33 1.14
N TRP A 228 -12.59 -19.14 0.57
CA TRP A 228 -13.41 -18.04 1.10
C TRP A 228 -14.72 -17.96 0.33
N GLY A 229 -15.79 -18.50 0.92
CA GLY A 229 -17.12 -18.38 0.35
C GLY A 229 -17.51 -16.92 0.16
N GLN A 230 -17.77 -16.51 -1.09
CA GLN A 230 -18.55 -15.33 -1.50
C GLN A 230 -18.31 -14.00 -0.75
N GLU A 231 -17.14 -13.73 -0.19
CA GLU A 231 -16.83 -12.39 0.33
C GLU A 231 -16.31 -11.50 -0.80
N SER A 232 -17.08 -10.44 -1.08
CA SER A 232 -16.95 -9.55 -2.23
C SER A 232 -15.64 -8.76 -2.21
N GLY A 233 -14.64 -9.24 -2.95
CA GLY A 233 -13.47 -8.45 -3.32
C GLY A 233 -13.01 -8.84 -4.73
N ALA A 234 -12.15 -8.02 -5.34
CA ALA A 234 -11.62 -8.30 -6.67
C ALA A 234 -10.42 -9.27 -6.54
N PRO A 235 -10.52 -10.52 -7.02
CA PRO A 235 -9.39 -11.45 -6.95
C PRO A 235 -8.23 -10.95 -7.81
N ILE A 236 -7.03 -10.89 -7.22
CA ILE A 236 -5.82 -10.47 -7.93
C ILE A 236 -5.15 -11.70 -8.54
N LEU A 237 -4.87 -11.61 -9.83
CA LEU A 237 -4.10 -12.61 -10.57
C LEU A 237 -2.61 -12.33 -10.41
N THR A 238 -2.03 -12.81 -9.31
CA THR A 238 -0.58 -12.73 -9.06
C THR A 238 -0.12 -13.92 -8.21
N ASP A 239 1.17 -14.27 -8.35
CA ASP A 239 1.89 -15.21 -7.48
C ASP A 239 2.61 -14.49 -6.33
N ASP A 240 2.46 -13.16 -6.23
CA ASP A 240 3.04 -12.39 -5.15
C ASP A 240 2.50 -12.79 -3.77
N VAL A 241 3.39 -12.75 -2.79
CA VAL A 241 3.08 -13.07 -1.40
C VAL A 241 2.19 -11.98 -0.80
N SER A 242 1.08 -12.37 -0.17
CA SER A 242 0.21 -11.44 0.55
C SER A 242 0.84 -10.95 1.86
N LEU A 243 0.36 -9.81 2.37
CA LEU A 243 0.81 -9.25 3.64
C LEU A 243 0.68 -10.27 4.78
N GLN A 244 -0.41 -11.05 4.80
CA GLN A 244 -0.64 -12.07 5.81
C GLN A 244 0.46 -13.15 5.79
N VAL A 245 0.76 -13.71 4.63
CA VAL A 245 1.81 -14.73 4.48
C VAL A 245 3.18 -14.16 4.81
N PHE A 246 3.45 -12.91 4.39
CA PHE A 246 4.66 -12.19 4.78
C PHE A 246 4.80 -12.05 6.30
N MET A 247 3.73 -11.65 6.98
CA MET A 247 3.71 -11.50 8.44
C MET A 247 3.88 -12.84 9.15
N ASP A 248 3.27 -13.92 8.65
CA ASP A 248 3.41 -15.25 9.25
C ASP A 248 4.84 -15.79 9.11
N HIS A 249 5.49 -15.55 7.97
CA HIS A 249 6.90 -15.86 7.79
C HIS A 249 7.80 -15.02 8.69
N LEU A 250 7.53 -13.71 8.80
CA LEU A 250 8.28 -12.81 9.67
C LEU A 250 8.17 -13.26 11.13
N LYS A 251 6.97 -13.57 11.62
CA LYS A 251 6.74 -14.09 12.98
C LYS A 251 7.54 -15.37 13.21
N LYS A 252 7.48 -16.32 12.27
CA LYS A 252 8.23 -17.58 12.37
C LYS A 252 9.74 -17.36 12.51
N LEU A 253 10.31 -16.45 11.72
CA LEU A 253 11.73 -16.13 11.79
C LEU A 253 12.09 -15.32 13.04
N ALA A 254 11.21 -14.44 13.50
CA ALA A 254 11.42 -13.62 14.68
C ALA A 254 11.44 -14.46 15.98
N VAL A 255 10.55 -15.46 16.11
CA VAL A 255 10.51 -16.31 17.32
C VAL A 255 11.54 -17.43 17.31
N SER A 256 12.07 -17.77 16.12
CA SER A 256 13.15 -18.74 15.98
C SER A 256 14.48 -18.12 16.44
N THR A 257 15.27 -18.89 17.21
CA THR A 257 16.51 -18.41 17.85
C THR A 257 17.40 -17.62 16.91
N ALA A 258 17.74 -16.38 17.27
CA ALA A 258 18.89 -15.69 16.70
C ALA A 258 20.14 -16.52 17.02
N SER A 259 20.75 -17.09 15.98
CA SER A 259 22.10 -17.66 16.07
C SER A 259 23.12 -16.53 16.00
#